data_AF-A0A835MQ57-F1
#
_entry.id   AF-A0A835MQ57-F1
#
_cell.length_a   1.000
_cell.length_b   1.000
_cell.length_c   1.000
_cell.angle_alpha   90.00
_cell.angle_beta   90.00
_cell.angle_gamma   90.00
#
_symmetry.space_group_name_H-M   'P 1'
#
loop_
_entity.id
_entity.type
_entity.pdbx_description
1 polymer ?
#
loop_
_entity_poly.entity_id
_entity_poly.type
_entity_poly.pdbx_seq_one_letter_code
_entity_poly.pdbx_strand_id
1 'polypeptide(L)'
;MVVNGSEIIRNGLTHALSFRPAVFYVIPLIPCLTYSVYFSGFVIQFLIEKMGMIGFLPPPYDPGISLHCADCRELLDRSVLAGYYVTDVVVAAAIGVATGLCVGPIIPVCSHWLARFSILQLLLHVSVLALALSSQCFPYSNLAPKRVVFQHTLVTTDANRIVNSSYGFAVLDSNSLSFLFKYAPEVAKGLYMGKELSFETADMASRETWLVFSSSIGVGSFPVSLLFSQSLMLPARNDGIFKQYRYFPHLSIYKPHTISSDRSRRVYLEFSLGDLEEVWVSILNITGPLSSWSFADNMLPDPEIVDGGPPSYILRLSGTSQANWTFWLEASSSDDLRVEVAVVDQVLDDEVERLKGLFPDWADVATYSSFMSSYIF
;
A
#
# COMPACT_ATOMS: atom_id res chain seq x y z
N MET A 1 -2.72 69.96 -52.41
CA MET A 1 -2.53 70.88 -51.28
C MET A 1 -2.68 70.04 -50.02
N VAL A 2 -1.55 69.82 -49.34
CA VAL A 2 -1.40 68.92 -48.19
C VAL A 2 -2.05 69.57 -46.98
N VAL A 3 -3.03 68.91 -46.36
CA VAL A 3 -3.53 69.25 -45.02
C VAL A 3 -3.17 68.10 -44.08
N ASN A 4 -2.56 68.49 -42.97
CA ASN A 4 -1.78 67.69 -42.03
C ASN A 4 -2.49 66.47 -41.44
N GLY A 5 -1.93 65.28 -41.67
CA GLY A 5 -2.24 64.03 -40.95
C GLY A 5 -1.57 63.90 -39.57
N SER A 6 -1.12 65.01 -38.97
CA SER A 6 -0.34 65.01 -37.72
C SER A 6 -1.16 65.24 -36.45
N GLU A 7 -2.44 65.64 -36.55
CA GLU A 7 -3.30 65.85 -35.37
C GLU A 7 -4.17 64.63 -35.01
N ILE A 8 -4.49 63.75 -35.97
CA ILE A 8 -5.32 62.56 -35.68
C ILE A 8 -4.52 61.46 -34.96
N ILE A 9 -3.21 61.37 -35.22
CA ILE A 9 -2.33 60.36 -34.58
C ILE A 9 -2.02 60.74 -33.13
N ARG A 10 -2.11 62.02 -32.76
CA ARG A 10 -1.80 62.48 -31.40
C ARG A 10 -2.93 62.21 -30.40
N ASN A 11 -4.17 62.07 -30.86
CA ASN A 11 -5.32 61.68 -30.02
C ASN A 11 -5.57 60.16 -29.97
N GLY A 12 -4.93 59.36 -30.84
CA GLY A 12 -5.02 57.90 -30.81
C GLY A 12 -4.04 57.22 -29.84
N LEU A 13 -2.96 57.92 -29.45
CA LEU A 13 -1.92 57.37 -28.59
C LEU A 13 -2.13 57.61 -27.08
N THR A 14 -3.20 58.31 -26.71
CA THR A 14 -3.55 58.67 -25.33
C THR A 14 -4.77 57.93 -24.78
N HIS A 15 -5.21 56.84 -25.40
CA HIS A 15 -5.94 55.80 -24.67
C HIS A 15 -4.95 54.93 -23.91
N ALA A 16 -4.39 55.58 -22.88
CA ALA A 16 -3.79 54.99 -21.71
C ALA A 16 -4.50 53.69 -21.33
N LEU A 17 -3.75 52.58 -21.38
CA LEU A 17 -3.48 51.71 -20.24
C LEU A 17 -4.48 51.84 -19.08
N SER A 18 -5.76 51.58 -19.33
CA SER A 18 -6.77 51.65 -18.28
C SER A 18 -6.68 50.34 -17.51
N PHE A 19 -6.23 50.39 -16.25
CA PHE A 19 -6.28 49.23 -15.34
C PHE A 19 -7.72 48.79 -15.04
N ARG A 20 -8.71 49.66 -15.27
CA ARG A 20 -10.11 49.43 -14.89
C ARG A 20 -10.77 48.21 -15.58
N PRO A 21 -10.64 47.95 -16.90
CA PRO A 21 -11.27 46.80 -17.55
C PRO A 21 -10.62 45.47 -17.15
N ALA A 22 -9.30 45.45 -16.91
CA ALA A 22 -8.59 44.25 -16.44
C ALA A 22 -9.03 43.87 -15.02
N VAL A 23 -9.23 44.85 -14.14
CA VAL A 23 -9.71 44.63 -12.77
C VAL A 23 -11.13 44.04 -12.75
N PHE A 24 -12.04 44.49 -13.63
CA PHE A 24 -13.39 43.91 -13.75
C PHE A 24 -13.41 42.49 -14.33
N TYR A 25 -12.37 42.09 -15.07
CA TYR A 25 -12.22 40.72 -15.56
C TYR A 25 -11.58 39.81 -14.51
N VAL A 26 -10.58 40.30 -13.78
CA VAL A 26 -9.82 39.50 -12.80
C VAL A 26 -10.61 39.26 -11.52
N ILE A 27 -11.36 40.24 -10.99
CA ILE A 27 -12.08 40.11 -9.71
C ILE A 27 -13.08 38.94 -9.70
N PRO A 28 -13.96 38.76 -10.71
CA PRO A 28 -14.88 37.62 -10.75
C PRO A 28 -14.19 36.26 -10.97
N LEU A 29 -12.96 36.28 -11.51
CA LEU A 29 -12.14 35.09 -11.76
C LEU A 29 -11.42 34.60 -10.49
N ILE A 30 -11.23 35.47 -9.48
CA ILE A 30 -10.53 35.11 -8.23
C ILE A 30 -11.13 33.87 -7.56
N PRO A 31 -12.45 33.77 -7.30
CA PRO A 31 -13.02 32.59 -6.64
C PRO A 31 -12.80 31.30 -7.43
N CYS A 32 -13.00 31.34 -8.76
CA CYS A 32 -12.80 30.20 -9.64
C CYS A 32 -11.34 29.74 -9.65
N LEU A 33 -10.40 30.68 -9.72
CA LEU A 33 -8.96 30.39 -9.70
C LEU A 33 -8.52 29.84 -8.34
N THR A 34 -8.98 30.43 -7.23
CA THR A 34 -8.67 29.91 -5.89
C THR A 34 -9.24 28.51 -5.67
N TYR A 35 -10.43 28.24 -6.20
CA TYR A 35 -11.05 26.92 -6.16
C TYR A 35 -10.24 25.92 -6.99
N SER A 36 -9.90 26.25 -8.24
CA SER A 36 -9.07 25.38 -9.08
C SER A 36 -7.71 25.10 -8.47
N VAL A 37 -7.01 26.12 -7.93
CA VAL A 37 -5.71 25.92 -7.27
C VAL A 37 -5.83 25.03 -6.04
N TYR A 38 -6.87 25.23 -5.21
CA TYR A 38 -7.08 24.41 -4.01
C TYR A 38 -7.33 22.93 -4.36
N PHE A 39 -8.26 22.66 -5.27
CA PHE A 39 -8.60 21.28 -5.65
C PHE A 39 -7.51 20.62 -6.48
N SER A 40 -6.88 21.34 -7.42
CA SER A 40 -5.74 20.81 -8.17
C SER A 40 -4.54 20.55 -7.27
N GLY A 41 -4.27 21.41 -6.28
CA GLY A 41 -3.22 21.17 -5.29
C GLY A 41 -3.47 19.90 -4.48
N PHE A 42 -4.71 19.67 -4.04
CA PHE A 42 -5.09 18.43 -3.34
C PHE A 42 -4.90 17.18 -4.22
N VAL A 43 -5.38 17.23 -5.47
CA VAL A 43 -5.25 16.11 -6.42
C VAL A 43 -3.78 15.81 -6.74
N ILE A 44 -2.97 16.84 -6.97
CA ILE A 44 -1.53 16.69 -7.23
C ILE A 44 -0.82 16.10 -6.01
N GLN A 45 -1.11 16.60 -4.80
CA GLN A 45 -0.53 16.07 -3.57
C GLN A 45 -0.86 14.59 -3.40
N PHE A 46 -2.13 14.21 -3.62
CA PHE A 46 -2.56 12.83 -3.55
C PHE A 46 -1.90 11.95 -4.62
N LEU A 47 -1.75 12.43 -5.86
CA LEU A 47 -1.07 11.70 -6.93
C LEU A 47 0.43 11.54 -6.65
N ILE A 48 1.11 12.57 -6.15
CA ILE A 48 2.52 12.50 -5.74
C ILE A 48 2.68 11.48 -4.62
N GLU A 49 1.80 11.51 -3.61
CA GLU A 49 1.83 10.55 -2.51
C GLU A 49 1.59 9.13 -3.04
N LYS A 50 0.51 8.89 -3.79
CA LYS A 50 0.19 7.55 -4.30
C LYS A 50 1.21 7.01 -5.29
N MET A 51 1.67 7.81 -6.24
CA MET A 51 2.67 7.36 -7.23
C MET A 51 4.06 7.24 -6.62
N GLY A 52 4.38 8.05 -5.59
CA GLY A 52 5.57 7.87 -4.77
C GLY A 52 5.53 6.61 -3.90
N MET A 53 4.34 6.22 -3.41
CA MET A 53 4.13 4.99 -2.63
C MET A 53 4.20 3.71 -3.46
N ILE A 54 3.75 3.74 -4.72
CA ILE A 54 3.75 2.55 -5.59
C ILE A 54 5.18 2.06 -5.89
N GLY A 55 6.18 2.93 -5.74
CA GLY A 55 7.57 2.57 -6.04
C GLY A 55 7.72 2.15 -7.51
N PHE A 56 8.77 1.38 -7.78
CA PHE A 56 9.13 0.94 -9.12
C PHE A 56 8.11 -0.10 -9.65
N LEU A 57 7.57 0.14 -10.85
CA LEU A 57 6.64 -0.72 -11.56
C LEU A 57 7.32 -1.22 -12.85
N PRO A 58 7.70 -2.51 -12.98
CA PRO A 58 7.72 -3.60 -11.99
C PRO A 58 8.90 -3.47 -11.01
N PRO A 59 9.03 -4.24 -9.90
CA PRO A 59 10.24 -4.26 -9.05
C PRO A 59 11.53 -4.60 -9.84
N PRO A 60 12.75 -4.25 -9.35
CA PRO A 60 13.99 -4.53 -10.06
C PRO A 60 14.09 -6.04 -10.28
N TYR A 61 14.04 -6.42 -11.56
CA TYR A 61 14.09 -7.81 -12.00
C TYR A 61 15.37 -8.48 -11.51
N ASP A 62 15.21 -9.66 -10.91
CA ASP A 62 16.29 -10.56 -10.50
C ASP A 62 17.06 -11.03 -11.75
N PRO A 63 18.37 -10.75 -11.89
CA PRO A 63 19.16 -11.23 -13.02
C PRO A 63 19.38 -12.76 -13.00
N GLY A 64 18.84 -13.50 -12.02
CA GLY A 64 19.00 -14.94 -11.88
C GLY A 64 18.17 -15.82 -12.83
N ILE A 65 17.11 -15.31 -13.49
CA ILE A 65 16.22 -16.14 -14.31
C ILE A 65 16.07 -15.53 -15.72
N SER A 66 17.02 -15.86 -16.59
CA SER A 66 16.83 -16.19 -18.03
C SER A 66 18.16 -15.97 -18.76
N LEU A 67 19.04 -16.97 -18.66
CA LEU A 67 20.26 -17.02 -19.44
C LEU A 67 19.97 -17.63 -20.82
N HIS A 68 19.14 -17.01 -21.66
CA HIS A 68 19.03 -17.37 -23.08
C HIS A 68 18.32 -16.30 -23.95
N CYS A 69 18.95 -15.14 -24.16
CA CYS A 69 18.98 -14.42 -25.45
C CYS A 69 19.67 -13.06 -25.30
N ALA A 70 20.79 -12.87 -26.00
CA ALA A 70 21.48 -11.57 -26.04
C ALA A 70 20.66 -10.48 -26.76
N ASP A 71 19.70 -10.86 -27.61
CA ASP A 71 18.88 -9.96 -28.44
C ASP A 71 17.71 -9.29 -27.70
N CYS A 72 17.34 -9.79 -26.51
CA CYS A 72 16.24 -9.19 -25.72
C CYS A 72 16.71 -8.07 -24.79
N ARG A 73 18.02 -7.85 -24.63
CA ARG A 73 18.57 -6.89 -23.66
C ARG A 73 18.22 -5.44 -23.98
N GLU A 74 18.16 -5.07 -25.26
CA GLU A 74 17.94 -3.67 -25.69
C GLU A 74 16.45 -3.25 -25.65
N LEU A 75 15.53 -4.21 -25.88
CA LEU A 75 14.08 -4.00 -25.76
C LEU A 75 13.62 -4.02 -24.29
N LEU A 76 14.26 -4.83 -23.44
CA LEU A 76 13.99 -4.90 -22.01
C LEU A 76 14.53 -3.66 -21.27
N ASP A 77 15.67 -3.10 -21.67
CA ASP A 77 16.22 -1.87 -21.05
C ASP A 77 15.27 -0.68 -21.25
N ARG A 78 14.60 -0.59 -22.41
CA ARG A 78 13.62 0.45 -22.72
C ARG A 78 12.32 0.32 -21.93
N SER A 79 11.84 -0.90 -21.66
CA SER A 79 10.64 -1.11 -20.82
C SER A 79 10.94 -0.92 -19.33
N VAL A 80 12.14 -1.25 -18.89
CA VAL A 80 12.64 -1.01 -17.53
C VAL A 80 12.80 0.49 -17.27
N LEU A 81 13.41 1.25 -18.19
CA LEU A 81 13.48 2.72 -18.13
C LEU A 81 12.09 3.37 -18.13
N ALA A 82 11.14 2.83 -18.91
CA ALA A 82 9.76 3.32 -18.88
C ALA A 82 9.13 3.13 -17.50
N GLY A 83 9.34 1.97 -16.84
CA GLY A 83 8.86 1.71 -15.49
C GLY A 83 9.35 2.72 -14.44
N TYR A 84 10.57 3.25 -14.58
CA TYR A 84 11.15 4.24 -13.65
C TYR A 84 10.51 5.62 -13.76
N TYR A 85 10.09 6.03 -14.97
CA TYR A 85 9.64 7.40 -15.22
C TYR A 85 8.13 7.52 -15.48
N VAL A 86 7.38 6.42 -15.61
CA VAL A 86 5.93 6.47 -15.87
C VAL A 86 5.20 7.24 -14.77
N THR A 87 5.54 7.01 -13.51
CA THR A 87 4.99 7.74 -12.35
C THR A 87 5.29 9.23 -12.45
N ASP A 88 6.55 9.59 -12.69
CA ASP A 88 7.00 10.98 -12.83
C ASP A 88 6.34 11.68 -14.03
N VAL A 89 6.17 10.99 -15.16
CA VAL A 89 5.52 11.52 -16.37
C VAL A 89 4.03 11.77 -16.11
N VAL A 90 3.33 10.87 -15.42
CA VAL A 90 1.91 11.05 -15.08
C VAL A 90 1.73 12.22 -14.11
N VAL A 91 2.57 12.31 -13.08
CA VAL A 91 2.57 13.43 -12.14
C VAL A 91 2.87 14.75 -12.87
N ALA A 92 3.90 14.79 -13.71
CA ALA A 92 4.27 15.98 -14.47
C ALA A 92 3.16 16.41 -15.45
N ALA A 93 2.50 15.46 -16.11
CA ALA A 93 1.36 15.74 -16.99
C ALA A 93 0.18 16.32 -16.20
N ALA A 94 -0.15 15.76 -15.03
CA ALA A 94 -1.21 16.26 -14.16
C ALA A 94 -0.91 17.68 -13.66
N ILE A 95 0.33 17.95 -13.21
CA ILE A 95 0.80 19.28 -12.82
C ILE A 95 0.70 20.25 -13.99
N GLY A 96 1.11 19.83 -15.20
CA GLY A 96 1.03 20.64 -16.41
C GLY A 96 -0.40 21.04 -16.77
N VAL A 97 -1.34 20.07 -16.73
CA VAL A 97 -2.77 20.33 -16.98
C VAL A 97 -3.35 21.26 -15.93
N ALA A 98 -3.10 20.99 -14.64
CA ALA A 98 -3.57 21.84 -13.55
C ALA A 98 -3.03 23.27 -13.64
N THR A 99 -1.73 23.41 -13.90
CA THR A 99 -1.08 24.72 -14.06
C THR A 99 -1.64 25.45 -15.29
N GLY A 100 -1.89 24.74 -16.40
CA GLY A 100 -2.52 25.30 -17.59
C GLY A 100 -3.94 25.80 -17.32
N LEU A 101 -4.75 25.05 -16.57
CA LEU A 101 -6.11 25.45 -16.19
C LEU A 101 -6.13 26.64 -15.23
N CYS A 102 -5.16 26.73 -14.31
CA CYS A 102 -5.08 27.82 -13.34
C CYS A 102 -4.44 29.10 -13.92
N VAL A 103 -3.37 28.97 -14.70
CA VAL A 103 -2.61 30.12 -15.19
C VAL A 103 -3.11 30.59 -16.56
N GLY A 104 -3.66 29.68 -17.37
CA GLY A 104 -4.18 29.96 -18.72
C GLY A 104 -5.11 31.18 -18.82
N PRO A 105 -6.12 31.33 -17.93
CA PRO A 105 -7.01 32.50 -17.93
C PRO A 105 -6.31 33.83 -17.63
N ILE A 106 -5.13 33.81 -17.01
CA ILE A 106 -4.36 34.99 -16.57
C ILE A 106 -3.36 35.42 -17.66
N ILE A 107 -2.94 34.51 -18.54
CA ILE A 107 -1.95 34.76 -19.60
C ILE A 107 -2.30 35.98 -20.47
N PRO A 108 -3.54 36.20 -20.95
CA PRO A 108 -3.84 37.35 -21.81
C PRO A 108 -3.54 38.71 -21.16
N VAL A 109 -3.77 38.82 -19.85
CA VAL A 109 -3.56 40.06 -19.07
C VAL A 109 -2.10 40.27 -18.70
N CYS A 110 -1.39 39.18 -18.37
CA CYS A 110 0.00 39.23 -17.93
C CYS A 110 1.03 39.01 -19.07
N SER A 111 0.59 38.69 -20.29
CA SER A 111 1.46 38.29 -21.42
C SER A 111 2.56 39.30 -21.72
N HIS A 112 2.23 40.60 -21.73
CA HIS A 112 3.20 41.65 -22.02
C HIS A 112 4.32 41.76 -20.97
N TRP A 113 4.02 41.41 -19.71
CA TRP A 113 5.01 41.36 -18.63
C TRP A 113 5.79 40.04 -18.65
N LEU A 114 5.11 38.91 -18.85
CA LEU A 114 5.73 37.59 -18.90
C LEU A 114 6.67 37.38 -20.10
N ALA A 115 6.41 38.08 -21.22
CA ALA A 115 7.23 38.02 -22.43
C ALA A 115 8.63 38.65 -22.27
N ARG A 116 8.91 39.33 -21.15
CA ARG A 116 10.25 39.87 -20.87
C ARG A 116 11.18 38.76 -20.42
N PHE A 117 12.27 38.57 -21.18
CA PHE A 117 13.26 37.52 -20.92
C PHE A 117 13.82 37.56 -19.48
N SER A 118 14.03 38.75 -18.91
CA SER A 118 14.52 38.91 -17.54
C SER A 118 13.55 38.37 -16.48
N ILE A 119 12.25 38.52 -16.68
CA ILE A 119 11.22 38.03 -15.76
C ILE A 119 11.11 36.51 -15.86
N LEU A 120 11.15 35.97 -17.08
CA LEU A 120 11.14 34.53 -17.31
C LEU A 120 12.39 33.84 -16.73
N GLN A 121 13.56 34.48 -16.88
CA GLN A 121 14.80 34.02 -16.27
C GLN A 121 14.71 34.04 -14.74
N LEU A 122 14.18 35.11 -14.13
CA LEU A 122 14.00 35.17 -12.68
C LEU A 122 13.04 34.08 -12.17
N LEU A 123 11.89 33.88 -12.83
CA LEU A 123 10.94 32.83 -12.48
C LEU A 123 11.58 31.43 -12.59
N LEU A 124 12.38 31.18 -13.63
CA LEU A 124 13.12 29.93 -13.76
C LEU A 124 14.08 29.71 -12.58
N HIS A 125 14.85 30.72 -12.19
CA HIS A 125 15.78 30.60 -11.06
C HIS A 125 15.04 30.37 -9.74
N VAL A 126 13.93 31.07 -9.53
CA VAL A 126 13.07 30.87 -8.34
C VAL A 126 12.50 29.45 -8.33
N SER A 127 12.02 28.93 -9.46
CA SER A 127 11.52 27.55 -9.55
C SER A 127 12.61 26.52 -9.27
N VAL A 128 13.82 26.69 -9.83
CA VAL A 128 14.96 25.80 -9.57
C VAL A 128 15.36 25.85 -8.10
N LEU A 129 15.40 27.04 -7.49
CA LEU A 129 15.70 27.20 -6.07
C LEU A 129 14.61 26.57 -5.19
N ALA A 130 13.34 26.79 -5.52
CA ALA A 130 12.20 26.20 -4.82
C ALA A 130 12.23 24.66 -4.92
N LEU A 131 12.57 24.10 -6.08
CA LEU A 131 12.74 22.66 -6.26
C LEU A 131 13.91 22.12 -5.41
N ALA A 132 15.03 22.84 -5.38
CA ALA A 132 16.21 22.46 -4.59
C ALA A 132 15.98 22.55 -3.07
N LEU A 133 15.17 23.49 -2.62
CA LEU A 133 14.73 23.58 -1.22
C LEU A 133 13.69 22.50 -0.90
N SER A 134 12.73 22.29 -1.80
CA SER A 134 11.68 21.28 -1.62
C SER A 134 12.27 19.87 -1.53
N SER A 135 13.26 19.54 -2.36
CA SER A 135 13.91 18.22 -2.35
C SER A 135 14.65 17.91 -1.05
N GLN A 136 15.05 18.94 -0.30
CA GLN A 136 15.68 18.80 1.02
C GLN A 136 14.66 18.65 2.15
N CYS A 137 13.47 19.22 1.99
CA CYS A 137 12.47 19.31 3.06
C CYS A 137 11.45 18.15 3.08
N PHE A 138 11.21 17.45 1.97
CA PHE A 138 10.13 16.45 1.83
C PHE A 138 10.38 15.55 0.60
N PRO A 139 10.09 14.24 0.55
CA PRO A 139 9.79 13.23 1.57
C PRO A 139 11.02 12.42 2.07
N TYR A 140 12.24 12.78 1.65
CA TYR A 140 13.46 11.98 1.88
C TYR A 140 14.24 12.33 3.16
N SER A 141 13.65 13.10 4.07
CA SER A 141 14.25 13.53 5.33
C SER A 141 13.67 12.78 6.53
N ASN A 142 14.43 12.72 7.62
CA ASN A 142 14.02 12.16 8.92
C ASN A 142 13.07 13.08 9.71
N LEU A 143 12.79 14.28 9.19
CA LEU A 143 11.88 15.25 9.81
C LEU A 143 10.40 14.95 9.55
N ALA A 144 10.08 14.04 8.62
CA ALA A 144 8.71 13.63 8.33
C ALA A 144 8.43 12.28 8.99
N PRO A 145 7.33 12.14 9.77
CA PRO A 145 7.02 10.89 10.44
C PRO A 145 6.79 9.79 9.40
N LYS A 146 7.35 8.60 9.64
CA LYS A 146 7.27 7.46 8.73
C LYS A 146 6.43 6.33 9.30
N ARG A 147 5.44 5.88 8.53
CA ARG A 147 4.53 4.81 8.91
C ARG A 147 5.11 3.47 8.50
N VAL A 148 5.46 2.69 9.51
CA VAL A 148 6.03 1.35 9.36
C VAL A 148 5.02 0.35 9.91
N VAL A 149 4.78 -0.71 9.16
CA VAL A 149 4.05 -1.87 9.64
C VAL A 149 5.06 -2.94 10.00
N PHE A 150 4.99 -3.41 11.24
CA PHE A 150 5.76 -4.52 11.74
C PHE A 150 4.78 -5.64 12.12
N GLN A 151 4.83 -6.72 11.35
CA GLN A 151 4.01 -7.91 11.55
C GLN A 151 4.85 -9.05 12.07
N HIS A 152 4.42 -9.69 13.14
CA HIS A 152 4.96 -10.99 13.57
C HIS A 152 4.05 -12.10 13.06
N THR A 153 4.53 -12.93 12.15
CA THR A 153 3.74 -14.02 11.56
C THR A 153 4.13 -15.35 12.17
N LEU A 154 3.13 -16.12 12.59
CA LEU A 154 3.26 -17.42 13.23
C LEU A 154 2.45 -18.46 12.47
N VAL A 155 3.15 -19.40 11.86
CA VAL A 155 2.54 -20.54 11.19
C VAL A 155 2.46 -21.68 12.19
N THR A 156 1.25 -22.15 12.44
CA THR A 156 0.89 -23.18 13.40
C THR A 156 0.21 -24.34 12.68
N THR A 157 0.40 -25.56 13.17
CA THR A 157 -0.34 -26.74 12.67
C THR A 157 -1.48 -27.13 13.59
N ASP A 158 -1.36 -26.81 14.89
CA ASP A 158 -2.28 -27.19 15.95
C ASP A 158 -2.23 -26.15 17.08
N ALA A 159 -3.04 -26.35 18.12
CA ALA A 159 -3.16 -25.46 19.26
C ALA A 159 -1.84 -25.18 20.01
N ASN A 160 -0.79 -26.00 19.87
CA ASN A 160 0.43 -25.87 20.70
C ASN A 160 1.75 -25.94 19.91
N ARG A 161 1.71 -25.97 18.57
CA ARG A 161 2.91 -26.20 17.75
C ARG A 161 3.10 -25.11 16.70
N ILE A 162 4.21 -24.39 16.83
CA ILE A 162 4.70 -23.43 15.85
C ILE A 162 5.62 -24.16 14.87
N VAL A 163 5.32 -24.06 13.57
CA VAL A 163 6.15 -24.59 12.48
C VAL A 163 7.14 -23.55 12.00
N ASN A 164 6.68 -22.31 11.84
CA ASN A 164 7.50 -21.21 11.34
C ASN A 164 7.13 -19.90 12.02
N SER A 165 8.12 -19.03 12.22
CA SER A 165 7.92 -17.68 12.71
C SER A 165 8.76 -16.71 11.89
N SER A 166 8.14 -15.60 11.50
CA SER A 166 8.81 -14.56 10.73
C SER A 166 8.39 -13.16 11.17
N TYR A 167 9.33 -12.23 11.09
CA TYR A 167 9.11 -10.80 11.23
C TYR A 167 8.98 -10.18 9.84
N GLY A 168 7.82 -9.63 9.54
CA GLY A 168 7.56 -8.83 8.35
C GLY A 168 7.68 -7.35 8.65
N PHE A 169 8.41 -6.61 7.81
CA PHE A 169 8.41 -5.14 7.81
C PHE A 169 7.90 -4.61 6.48
N ALA A 170 6.97 -3.65 6.52
CA ALA A 170 6.48 -2.93 5.36
C ALA A 170 6.42 -1.43 5.65
N VAL A 171 6.62 -0.61 4.63
CA VAL A 171 6.51 0.86 4.73
C VAL A 171 5.33 1.31 3.89
N LEU A 172 4.50 2.18 4.45
CA LEU A 172 3.41 2.82 3.69
C LEU A 172 3.89 4.04 2.92
N ASP A 173 5.00 4.65 3.31
CA ASP A 173 5.51 5.85 2.66
C ASP A 173 6.36 5.57 1.43
N SER A 174 6.66 6.64 0.69
CA SER A 174 7.52 6.63 -0.51
C SER A 174 8.98 6.24 -0.27
N ASN A 175 9.42 6.15 0.98
CA ASN A 175 10.80 5.79 1.30
C ASN A 175 10.93 4.27 1.47
N SER A 176 12.01 3.71 0.94
CA SER A 176 12.30 2.28 1.05
C SER A 176 12.60 1.83 2.47
N LEU A 177 12.43 0.54 2.73
CA LEU A 177 12.89 -0.10 3.98
C LEU A 177 14.40 0.09 4.19
N SER A 178 15.18 0.14 3.11
CA SER A 178 16.62 0.42 3.18
C SER A 178 16.92 1.80 3.76
N PHE A 179 16.08 2.80 3.48
CA PHE A 179 16.20 4.12 4.09
C PHE A 179 15.95 4.04 5.60
N LEU A 180 14.88 3.35 6.01
CA LEU A 180 14.53 3.17 7.42
C LEU A 180 15.69 2.54 8.21
N PHE A 181 16.24 1.41 7.74
CA PHE A 181 17.34 0.73 8.43
C PHE A 181 18.67 1.49 8.38
N LYS A 182 18.89 2.33 7.37
CA LYS A 182 20.05 3.24 7.32
C LYS A 182 20.03 4.27 8.45
N TYR A 183 18.84 4.79 8.80
CA TYR A 183 18.68 5.82 9.83
C TYR A 183 18.22 5.26 11.20
N ALA A 184 17.91 3.97 11.28
CA ALA A 184 17.61 3.23 12.51
C ALA A 184 18.56 2.01 12.66
N PRO A 185 19.87 2.23 12.88
CA PRO A 185 20.85 1.14 12.94
C PRO A 185 20.67 0.23 14.17
N GLU A 186 19.98 0.71 15.21
CA GLU A 186 19.69 -0.04 16.43
C GLU A 186 18.68 -1.16 16.16
N VAL A 187 17.64 -0.88 15.37
CA VAL A 187 16.66 -1.88 14.91
C VAL A 187 17.36 -2.97 14.11
N ALA A 188 18.22 -2.59 13.17
CA ALA A 188 18.97 -3.54 12.35
C ALA A 188 19.85 -4.47 13.22
N LYS A 189 20.56 -3.90 14.21
CA LYS A 189 21.35 -4.68 15.16
C LYS A 189 20.48 -5.59 16.04
N GLY A 190 19.31 -5.11 16.47
CA GLY A 190 18.36 -5.85 17.31
C GLY A 190 17.74 -7.06 16.60
N LEU A 191 17.56 -6.99 15.28
CA LEU A 191 17.10 -8.08 14.43
C LEU A 191 18.19 -9.11 14.11
N TYR A 192 19.33 -9.08 14.80
CA TYR A 192 20.53 -9.87 14.49
C TYR A 192 20.94 -9.78 13.02
N MET A 193 20.70 -8.63 12.36
CA MET A 193 21.23 -8.39 11.01
C MET A 193 22.74 -8.24 11.12
N GLY A 194 23.45 -9.33 10.83
CA GLY A 194 24.89 -9.34 10.64
C GLY A 194 25.32 -8.35 9.55
N LYS A 195 26.59 -7.97 9.60
CA LYS A 195 27.24 -6.82 8.94
C LYS A 195 27.21 -6.78 7.39
N GLU A 196 26.47 -7.65 6.72
CA GLU A 196 26.31 -7.69 5.26
C GLU A 196 24.86 -8.05 4.92
N LEU A 197 24.00 -7.03 4.86
CA LEU A 197 22.72 -7.15 4.18
C LEU A 197 22.98 -6.94 2.69
N SER A 198 22.99 -8.02 1.90
CA SER A 198 22.57 -7.86 0.51
C SER A 198 21.05 -7.93 0.53
N PHE A 199 20.39 -6.83 0.16
CA PHE A 199 18.96 -6.84 -0.18
C PHE A 199 18.66 -7.80 -1.36
N GLU A 200 19.69 -8.42 -1.95
CA GLU A 200 19.63 -9.49 -2.95
C GLU A 200 19.42 -10.90 -2.35
N THR A 201 19.76 -11.16 -1.07
CA THR A 201 19.62 -12.50 -0.45
C THR A 201 18.50 -12.64 0.55
N ALA A 202 17.95 -11.54 1.06
CA ALA A 202 16.65 -11.61 1.72
C ALA A 202 15.63 -11.95 0.65
N ASP A 203 14.87 -13.04 0.83
CA ASP A 203 13.69 -13.30 0.01
C ASP A 203 12.87 -12.01 0.03
N MET A 204 12.88 -11.30 -1.09
CA MET A 204 11.96 -10.19 -1.34
C MET A 204 10.61 -10.87 -1.32
N ALA A 205 9.99 -10.89 -0.13
CA ALA A 205 8.72 -11.54 0.06
C ALA A 205 7.82 -10.99 -1.02
N SER A 206 7.37 -11.87 -1.91
CA SER A 206 6.39 -11.51 -2.91
C SER A 206 5.29 -10.79 -2.16
N ARG A 207 4.73 -9.74 -2.77
CA ARG A 207 3.68 -8.88 -2.19
C ARG A 207 2.60 -9.72 -1.47
N GLU A 208 2.43 -10.95 -1.95
CA GLU A 208 1.71 -12.14 -1.50
C GLU A 208 1.96 -12.68 -0.06
N THR A 209 3.15 -12.59 0.54
CA THR A 209 3.43 -13.23 1.86
C THR A 209 2.93 -12.42 3.08
N TRP A 210 2.33 -11.24 2.86
CA TRP A 210 1.59 -10.50 3.90
C TRP A 210 0.22 -11.10 4.09
N LEU A 211 0.17 -12.35 4.53
CA LEU A 211 -0.97 -13.26 4.33
C LEU A 211 -2.27 -12.87 5.04
N VAL A 212 -2.24 -11.93 5.99
CA VAL A 212 -3.46 -11.33 6.57
C VAL A 212 -4.07 -10.25 5.67
N PHE A 213 -3.23 -9.59 4.86
CA PHE A 213 -3.56 -8.40 4.09
C PHE A 213 -3.27 -8.51 2.59
N SER A 214 -2.77 -9.66 2.13
CA SER A 214 -2.31 -9.89 0.78
C SER A 214 -3.00 -11.06 0.11
N SER A 215 -3.13 -10.91 -1.19
CA SER A 215 -3.86 -11.71 -2.15
C SER A 215 -3.38 -13.16 -2.31
N SER A 216 -2.43 -13.67 -1.52
CA SER A 216 -1.95 -15.06 -1.66
C SER A 216 -2.78 -16.09 -0.91
N ILE A 217 -3.63 -15.66 0.04
CA ILE A 217 -4.84 -16.42 0.45
C ILE A 217 -6.04 -16.05 -0.47
N GLY A 218 -5.78 -15.34 -1.57
CA GLY A 218 -6.85 -14.72 -2.36
C GLY A 218 -7.66 -13.71 -1.57
N VAL A 219 -7.08 -13.11 -0.53
CA VAL A 219 -7.80 -12.28 0.44
C VAL A 219 -8.07 -10.90 -0.16
N GLY A 220 -9.22 -10.76 -0.83
CA GLY A 220 -9.84 -9.48 -1.16
C GLY A 220 -10.35 -8.72 0.06
N SER A 221 -9.66 -8.79 1.22
CA SER A 221 -10.25 -8.31 2.47
C SER A 221 -9.92 -6.88 2.86
N PHE A 222 -8.71 -6.41 2.54
CA PHE A 222 -8.35 -5.00 2.62
C PHE A 222 -7.27 -4.70 1.58
N PRO A 223 -7.41 -3.70 0.70
CA PRO A 223 -6.41 -3.34 -0.31
C PRO A 223 -5.20 -2.61 0.32
N VAL A 224 -4.74 -3.05 1.49
CA VAL A 224 -3.63 -2.43 2.23
C VAL A 224 -2.29 -2.95 1.69
N SER A 225 -2.24 -4.18 1.15
CA SER A 225 -1.07 -4.66 0.39
C SER A 225 -0.76 -3.83 -0.86
N LEU A 226 -1.77 -3.16 -1.43
CA LEU A 226 -1.57 -2.18 -2.50
C LEU A 226 -0.93 -0.87 -2.00
N LEU A 227 -0.97 -0.60 -0.69
CA LEU A 227 -0.38 0.58 -0.06
C LEU A 227 1.06 0.35 0.40
N PHE A 228 1.55 -0.89 0.44
CA PHE A 228 2.92 -1.19 0.84
C PHE A 228 3.88 -1.02 -0.34
N SER A 229 4.91 -0.19 -0.14
CA SER A 229 5.90 0.14 -1.17
C SER A 229 6.94 -0.97 -1.31
N GLN A 230 7.40 -1.53 -0.19
CA GLN A 230 8.37 -2.62 -0.11
C GLN A 230 8.16 -3.44 1.15
N SER A 231 8.51 -4.72 1.09
CA SER A 231 8.38 -5.61 2.23
C SER A 231 9.56 -6.55 2.42
N LEU A 232 9.91 -6.78 3.68
CA LEU A 232 11.01 -7.65 4.08
C LEU A 232 10.48 -8.66 5.08
N MET A 233 10.74 -9.94 4.87
CA MET A 233 10.50 -10.99 5.86
C MET A 233 11.82 -11.55 6.38
N LEU A 234 11.93 -11.67 7.70
CA LEU A 234 13.09 -12.21 8.39
C LEU A 234 12.64 -13.38 9.28
N PRO A 235 13.44 -14.44 9.41
CA PRO A 235 13.14 -15.51 10.36
C PRO A 235 13.18 -14.94 11.79
N ALA A 236 12.16 -15.31 12.58
CA ALA A 236 12.04 -14.90 13.98
C ALA A 236 12.34 -16.07 14.92
N ARG A 237 12.72 -15.73 16.16
CA ARG A 237 13.03 -16.71 17.21
C ARG A 237 11.76 -17.02 18.00
N ASN A 238 11.53 -18.29 18.33
CA ASN A 238 10.25 -18.77 18.90
C ASN A 238 10.20 -18.74 20.44
N ASP A 239 11.27 -18.30 21.09
CA ASP A 239 11.52 -18.56 22.52
C ASP A 239 10.64 -17.73 23.47
N GLY A 240 10.15 -16.57 23.01
CA GLY A 240 9.31 -15.64 23.81
C GLY A 240 7.83 -16.03 23.83
N ILE A 241 7.32 -16.49 22.70
CA ILE A 241 5.88 -16.63 22.41
C ILE A 241 5.18 -17.59 23.37
N PHE A 242 5.83 -18.71 23.71
CA PHE A 242 5.25 -19.70 24.63
C PHE A 242 5.12 -19.19 26.08
N LYS A 243 5.73 -18.05 26.42
CA LYS A 243 5.49 -17.40 27.71
C LYS A 243 4.15 -16.67 27.73
N GLN A 244 3.74 -16.15 26.57
CA GLN A 244 2.55 -15.33 26.42
C GLN A 244 1.32 -16.17 26.04
N TYR A 245 1.46 -17.11 25.11
CA TYR A 245 0.36 -17.96 24.63
C TYR A 245 0.64 -19.43 24.93
N ARG A 246 -0.30 -20.12 25.57
CA ARG A 246 -0.23 -21.60 25.73
C ARG A 246 -1.00 -22.31 24.63
N TYR A 247 -2.12 -21.72 24.20
CA TYR A 247 -2.98 -22.22 23.14
C TYR A 247 -3.14 -21.20 22.01
N PHE A 248 -2.82 -21.63 20.80
CA PHE A 248 -3.00 -20.87 19.57
C PHE A 248 -4.38 -21.11 18.95
N PRO A 249 -4.83 -20.19 18.08
CA PRO A 249 -6.05 -20.38 17.30
C PRO A 249 -5.99 -21.68 16.51
N HIS A 250 -7.02 -22.50 16.68
CA HIS A 250 -7.08 -23.78 16.00
C HIS A 250 -8.50 -24.18 15.67
N LEU A 251 -8.61 -25.04 14.67
CA LEU A 251 -9.86 -25.59 14.16
C LEU A 251 -9.90 -27.09 14.47
N SER A 252 -10.99 -27.55 15.07
CA SER A 252 -11.15 -28.96 15.44
C SER A 252 -12.52 -29.50 15.05
N ILE A 253 -12.65 -30.82 14.96
CA ILE A 253 -13.91 -31.49 14.67
C ILE A 253 -14.58 -31.85 16.00
N TYR A 254 -15.73 -31.25 16.29
CA TYR A 254 -16.46 -31.52 17.54
C TYR A 254 -17.49 -32.66 17.42
N LYS A 255 -17.89 -33.03 16.18
CA LYS A 255 -18.88 -34.08 15.92
C LYS A 255 -18.49 -34.89 14.68
N PRO A 256 -18.73 -36.23 14.66
CA PRO A 256 -18.51 -37.05 13.47
C PRO A 256 -19.23 -36.49 12.24
N HIS A 257 -18.60 -36.58 11.07
CA HIS A 257 -19.20 -36.12 9.83
C HIS A 257 -20.46 -36.94 9.51
N THR A 258 -21.46 -36.27 8.96
CA THR A 258 -22.71 -36.91 8.52
C THR A 258 -22.77 -36.90 7.01
N ILE A 259 -23.01 -38.05 6.40
CA ILE A 259 -23.22 -38.19 4.96
C ILE A 259 -24.73 -38.20 4.73
N SER A 260 -25.21 -37.26 3.93
CA SER A 260 -26.62 -37.17 3.55
C SER A 260 -26.96 -38.14 2.42
N SER A 261 -28.25 -38.40 2.22
CA SER A 261 -28.77 -39.29 1.17
C SER A 261 -28.43 -38.83 -0.25
N ASP A 262 -28.15 -37.54 -0.43
CA ASP A 262 -27.72 -36.93 -1.70
C ASP A 262 -26.19 -37.01 -1.94
N ARG A 263 -25.47 -37.77 -1.10
CA ARG A 263 -23.99 -37.88 -1.07
C ARG A 263 -23.26 -36.62 -0.63
N SER A 264 -23.96 -35.59 -0.13
CA SER A 264 -23.28 -34.46 0.52
C SER A 264 -22.67 -34.87 1.86
N ARG A 265 -21.50 -34.30 2.16
CA ARG A 265 -20.74 -34.56 3.38
C ARG A 265 -20.75 -33.31 4.25
N ARG A 266 -21.35 -33.41 5.43
CA ARG A 266 -21.35 -32.31 6.41
C ARG A 266 -20.27 -32.52 7.47
N VAL A 267 -19.37 -31.55 7.57
CA VAL A 267 -18.29 -31.49 8.55
C VAL A 267 -18.66 -30.50 9.64
N TYR A 268 -18.56 -30.91 10.90
CA TYR A 268 -18.89 -30.09 12.06
C TYR A 268 -17.60 -29.60 12.72
N LEU A 269 -17.41 -28.28 12.72
CA LEU A 269 -16.16 -27.64 13.11
C LEU A 269 -16.35 -26.74 14.31
N GLU A 270 -15.35 -26.71 15.17
CA GLU A 270 -15.22 -25.79 16.30
C GLU A 270 -13.95 -24.99 16.12
N PHE A 271 -14.09 -23.66 16.03
CA PHE A 271 -12.99 -22.71 15.95
C PHE A 271 -12.80 -22.07 17.33
N SER A 272 -11.61 -22.25 17.88
CA SER A 272 -11.20 -21.63 19.15
C SER A 272 -10.09 -20.62 18.89
N LEU A 273 -10.19 -19.45 19.53
CA LEU A 273 -9.16 -18.42 19.49
C LEU A 273 -8.00 -18.68 20.45
N GLY A 274 -8.11 -19.68 21.33
CA GLY A 274 -7.07 -19.98 22.30
C GLY A 274 -6.90 -18.85 23.32
N ASP A 275 -5.65 -18.53 23.66
CA ASP A 275 -5.30 -17.57 24.70
C ASP A 275 -5.09 -16.14 24.17
N LEU A 276 -5.56 -15.83 22.97
CA LEU A 276 -5.44 -14.48 22.42
C LEU A 276 -6.25 -13.47 23.26
N GLU A 277 -5.74 -12.25 23.41
CA GLU A 277 -6.38 -11.24 24.25
C GLU A 277 -7.13 -10.18 23.42
N GLU A 278 -6.47 -9.55 22.44
CA GLU A 278 -7.01 -8.44 21.64
C GLU A 278 -7.13 -8.82 20.16
N VAL A 279 -8.02 -9.78 19.90
CA VAL A 279 -8.31 -10.24 18.53
C VAL A 279 -9.03 -9.14 17.75
N TRP A 280 -8.37 -8.65 16.70
CA TRP A 280 -8.95 -7.64 15.81
C TRP A 280 -9.84 -8.27 14.74
N VAL A 281 -9.34 -9.30 14.06
CA VAL A 281 -10.10 -10.02 13.02
C VAL A 281 -9.62 -11.46 12.91
N SER A 282 -10.57 -12.36 12.66
CA SER A 282 -10.31 -13.74 12.27
C SER A 282 -10.88 -13.99 10.89
N ILE A 283 -10.11 -14.67 10.04
CA ILE A 283 -10.44 -14.94 8.65
C ILE A 283 -10.36 -16.44 8.45
N LEU A 284 -11.41 -17.00 7.84
CA LEU A 284 -11.47 -18.37 7.38
C LEU A 284 -11.59 -18.34 5.86
N ASN A 285 -10.63 -18.92 5.17
CA ASN A 285 -10.65 -19.10 3.73
C ASN A 285 -10.91 -20.58 3.42
N ILE A 286 -12.05 -20.86 2.79
CA ILE A 286 -12.52 -22.22 2.55
C ILE A 286 -12.42 -22.50 1.05
N THR A 287 -11.65 -23.51 0.70
CA THR A 287 -11.42 -23.93 -0.69
C THR A 287 -11.86 -25.37 -0.86
N GLY A 288 -12.60 -25.66 -1.93
CA GLY A 288 -13.08 -27.00 -2.24
C GLY A 288 -14.56 -27.02 -2.68
N PRO A 289 -15.19 -28.21 -2.73
CA PRO A 289 -16.54 -28.43 -3.26
C PRO A 289 -17.66 -27.98 -2.29
N LEU A 290 -17.56 -26.78 -1.71
CA LEU A 290 -18.52 -26.26 -0.73
C LEU A 290 -19.89 -26.00 -1.39
N SER A 291 -20.95 -26.60 -0.84
CA SER A 291 -22.34 -26.42 -1.29
C SER A 291 -23.18 -25.59 -0.34
N SER A 292 -22.89 -25.65 0.97
CA SER A 292 -23.57 -24.84 1.98
C SER A 292 -22.72 -24.75 3.25
N TRP A 293 -23.10 -23.84 4.15
CA TRP A 293 -22.47 -23.64 5.45
C TRP A 293 -23.50 -23.18 6.47
N SER A 294 -23.16 -23.15 7.75
CA SER A 294 -24.10 -22.70 8.80
C SER A 294 -24.19 -21.18 8.95
N PHE A 295 -23.49 -20.42 8.12
CA PHE A 295 -23.44 -18.95 8.19
C PHE A 295 -24.43 -18.32 7.20
N ALA A 296 -24.79 -17.05 7.44
CA ALA A 296 -25.57 -16.22 6.51
C ALA A 296 -26.81 -16.93 5.94
N ASP A 297 -27.68 -17.46 6.81
CA ASP A 297 -28.91 -18.19 6.45
C ASP A 297 -28.68 -19.38 5.49
N ASN A 298 -27.51 -20.03 5.61
CA ASN A 298 -27.06 -21.14 4.79
C ASN A 298 -26.85 -20.81 3.30
N MET A 299 -26.75 -19.52 2.96
CA MET A 299 -26.45 -19.05 1.62
C MET A 299 -24.95 -18.79 1.47
N LEU A 300 -24.34 -19.35 0.42
CA LEU A 300 -22.96 -19.08 0.08
C LEU A 300 -22.85 -17.72 -0.64
N PRO A 301 -21.82 -16.91 -0.32
CA PRO A 301 -21.50 -15.72 -1.10
C PRO A 301 -20.90 -16.12 -2.44
N ASP A 302 -20.79 -15.16 -3.35
CA ASP A 302 -20.06 -15.36 -4.60
C ASP A 302 -18.59 -15.72 -4.28
N PRO A 303 -18.04 -16.79 -4.90
CA PRO A 303 -16.67 -17.22 -4.62
C PRO A 303 -15.65 -16.23 -5.18
N GLU A 304 -14.54 -16.07 -4.46
CA GLU A 304 -13.38 -15.33 -4.96
C GLU A 304 -12.47 -16.27 -5.76
N ILE A 305 -11.99 -15.81 -6.92
CA ILE A 305 -11.07 -16.55 -7.79
C ILE A 305 -9.86 -15.67 -8.03
N VAL A 306 -8.70 -16.09 -7.54
CA VAL A 306 -7.43 -15.37 -7.72
C VAL A 306 -6.57 -16.08 -8.74
N ASP A 307 -6.15 -15.35 -9.77
CA ASP A 307 -5.25 -15.80 -10.84
C ASP A 307 -5.66 -17.13 -11.53
N GLY A 308 -6.97 -17.37 -11.61
CA GLY A 308 -7.53 -18.61 -12.20
C GLY A 308 -7.41 -19.84 -11.28
N GLY A 309 -7.13 -19.63 -10.00
CA GLY A 309 -7.12 -20.66 -8.95
C GLY A 309 -8.51 -21.23 -8.61
N PRO A 310 -8.58 -22.19 -7.68
CA PRO A 310 -9.85 -22.77 -7.26
C PRO A 310 -10.73 -21.70 -6.58
N PRO A 311 -12.06 -21.79 -6.71
CA PRO A 311 -12.98 -20.88 -6.03
C PRO A 311 -12.82 -21.00 -4.51
N SER A 312 -12.72 -19.86 -3.84
CA SER A 312 -12.61 -19.79 -2.39
C SER A 312 -13.73 -18.96 -1.77
N TYR A 313 -14.14 -19.35 -0.56
CA TYR A 313 -15.19 -18.68 0.20
C TYR A 313 -14.58 -18.10 1.47
N ILE A 314 -14.71 -16.79 1.63
CA ILE A 314 -14.10 -16.05 2.73
C ILE A 314 -15.15 -15.73 3.78
N LEU A 315 -14.82 -16.03 5.03
CA LEU A 315 -15.61 -15.66 6.19
C LEU A 315 -14.76 -14.83 7.14
N ARG A 316 -15.30 -13.68 7.57
CA ARG A 316 -14.67 -12.82 8.58
C ARG A 316 -15.46 -12.89 9.86
N LEU A 317 -14.75 -13.17 10.94
CA LEU A 317 -15.29 -13.22 12.28
C LEU A 317 -14.62 -12.13 13.10
N SER A 318 -15.44 -11.41 13.85
CA SER A 318 -15.01 -10.43 14.83
C SER A 318 -15.73 -10.78 16.13
N GLY A 319 -14.97 -11.01 17.20
CA GLY A 319 -15.52 -11.38 18.49
C GLY A 319 -14.41 -11.65 19.50
N THR A 320 -14.82 -11.84 20.75
CA THR A 320 -13.91 -12.00 21.89
C THR A 320 -13.35 -13.42 21.98
N SER A 321 -12.11 -13.56 22.43
CA SER A 321 -11.39 -14.84 22.52
C SER A 321 -12.02 -15.91 23.40
N GLN A 322 -12.88 -15.53 24.35
CA GLN A 322 -13.49 -16.45 25.32
C GLN A 322 -14.58 -17.37 24.73
N ALA A 323 -15.01 -17.15 23.49
CA ALA A 323 -16.08 -17.93 22.88
C ALA A 323 -15.52 -18.87 21.79
N ASN A 324 -15.78 -20.17 21.93
CA ASN A 324 -15.60 -21.11 20.84
C ASN A 324 -16.76 -20.97 19.84
N TRP A 325 -16.44 -20.94 18.55
CA TRP A 325 -17.44 -20.89 17.49
C TRP A 325 -17.66 -22.25 16.88
N THR A 326 -18.87 -22.78 17.03
CA THR A 326 -19.28 -24.03 16.38
C THR A 326 -20.03 -23.72 15.10
N PHE A 327 -19.64 -24.37 14.01
CA PHE A 327 -20.30 -24.24 12.71
C PHE A 327 -20.23 -25.57 11.94
N TRP A 328 -20.88 -25.61 10.78
CA TRP A 328 -20.76 -26.74 9.87
C TRP A 328 -20.53 -26.27 8.44
N LEU A 329 -19.79 -27.08 7.69
CA LEU A 329 -19.53 -26.93 6.27
C LEU A 329 -20.10 -28.15 5.54
N GLU A 330 -20.77 -27.93 4.43
CA GLU A 330 -21.35 -28.97 3.60
C GLU A 330 -20.62 -29.04 2.26
N ALA A 331 -20.04 -30.20 1.96
CA ALA A 331 -19.39 -30.49 0.69
C ALA A 331 -20.33 -31.27 -0.24
N SER A 332 -20.36 -30.88 -1.50
CA SER A 332 -21.13 -31.57 -2.56
C SER A 332 -20.48 -32.88 -3.02
N SER A 333 -19.19 -33.07 -2.76
CA SER A 333 -18.44 -34.28 -3.13
C SER A 333 -17.65 -34.86 -1.95
N SER A 334 -17.01 -36.00 -2.18
CA SER A 334 -16.07 -36.63 -1.24
C SER A 334 -14.67 -35.99 -1.25
N ASP A 335 -14.46 -34.94 -2.04
CA ASP A 335 -13.16 -34.29 -2.10
C ASP A 335 -12.88 -33.50 -0.81
N ASP A 336 -11.60 -33.24 -0.57
CA ASP A 336 -11.13 -32.60 0.64
C ASP A 336 -11.56 -31.13 0.69
N LEU A 337 -12.01 -30.69 1.88
CA LEU A 337 -12.23 -29.27 2.16
C LEU A 337 -10.96 -28.71 2.83
N ARG A 338 -10.35 -27.71 2.19
CA ARG A 338 -9.23 -26.96 2.79
C ARG A 338 -9.79 -25.73 3.50
N VAL A 339 -9.41 -25.57 4.76
CA VAL A 339 -9.74 -24.36 5.54
C VAL A 339 -8.44 -23.73 6.03
N GLU A 340 -8.16 -22.55 5.54
CA GLU A 340 -7.05 -21.73 6.01
C GLU A 340 -7.58 -20.72 7.02
N VAL A 341 -6.91 -20.66 8.17
CA VAL A 341 -7.29 -19.81 9.29
C VAL A 341 -6.20 -18.77 9.45
N ALA A 342 -6.59 -17.50 9.51
CA ALA A 342 -5.71 -16.40 9.82
C ALA A 342 -6.35 -15.53 10.91
N VAL A 343 -5.61 -15.24 11.98
CA VAL A 343 -6.10 -14.43 13.10
C VAL A 343 -5.10 -13.33 13.41
N VAL A 344 -5.59 -12.12 13.62
CA VAL A 344 -4.78 -10.96 13.99
C VAL A 344 -5.02 -10.63 15.45
N ASP A 345 -3.95 -10.64 16.24
CA ASP A 345 -3.92 -10.16 17.61
C ASP A 345 -3.10 -8.86 17.67
N GLN A 346 -3.60 -7.89 18.42
CA GLN A 346 -2.91 -6.61 18.62
C GLN A 346 -1.92 -6.67 19.80
N VAL A 347 -2.01 -7.71 20.62
CA VAL A 347 -1.07 -7.90 21.73
C VAL A 347 0.32 -8.29 21.21
N LEU A 348 1.33 -7.63 21.80
CA LEU A 348 2.73 -7.75 21.42
C LEU A 348 3.47 -8.67 22.39
N ASP A 349 4.35 -9.50 21.86
CA ASP A 349 5.33 -10.27 22.66
C ASP A 349 6.44 -9.33 23.17
N ASP A 350 7.09 -9.70 24.28
CA ASP A 350 8.18 -8.97 24.91
C ASP A 350 9.29 -8.63 23.91
N GLU A 351 9.61 -9.56 23.00
CA GLU A 351 10.60 -9.32 21.95
C GLU A 351 10.13 -8.29 20.92
N VAL A 352 8.86 -8.35 20.52
CA VAL A 352 8.24 -7.43 19.55
C VAL A 352 8.15 -6.03 20.15
N GLU A 353 7.77 -5.92 21.42
CA GLU A 353 7.74 -4.66 22.17
C GLU A 353 9.15 -4.06 22.30
N ARG A 354 10.15 -4.90 22.64
CA ARG A 354 11.56 -4.47 22.67
C ARG A 354 12.02 -3.95 21.30
N LEU A 355 11.71 -4.67 20.21
CA LEU A 355 12.09 -4.27 18.85
C LEU A 355 11.38 -2.99 18.42
N LYS A 356 10.09 -2.84 18.76
CA LYS A 356 9.32 -1.61 18.53
C LYS A 356 9.97 -0.42 19.24
N GLY A 357 10.45 -0.60 20.46
CA GLY A 357 11.15 0.42 21.24
C GLY A 357 12.51 0.85 20.68
N LEU A 358 13.08 0.12 19.71
CA LEU A 358 14.33 0.51 19.03
C LEU A 358 14.09 1.47 17.86
N PHE A 359 12.83 1.65 17.43
CA PHE A 359 12.52 2.59 16.37
C PHE A 359 12.63 4.03 16.87
N PRO A 360 13.16 4.94 16.05
CA PRO A 360 13.30 6.35 16.43
C PRO A 360 11.94 7.04 16.47
N ASP A 361 11.82 8.15 17.22
CA ASP A 361 10.56 8.89 17.43
C ASP A 361 9.89 9.40 16.15
N TRP A 362 10.64 9.53 15.05
CA TRP A 362 10.10 9.91 13.75
C TRP A 362 9.48 8.73 12.99
N ALA A 363 9.62 7.49 13.44
CA ALA A 363 8.98 6.33 12.84
C ALA A 363 7.75 5.93 13.69
N ASP A 364 6.56 6.09 13.11
CA ASP A 364 5.32 5.58 13.68
C ASP A 364 5.13 4.12 13.28
N VAL A 365 5.24 3.21 14.26
CA VAL A 365 5.26 1.76 14.01
C VAL A 365 3.95 1.12 14.47
N ALA A 366 3.16 0.68 13.50
CA ALA A 366 2.00 -0.18 13.72
C ALA A 366 2.44 -1.63 13.84
N THR A 367 2.20 -2.23 14.99
CA THR A 367 2.66 -3.59 15.35
C THR A 367 1.48 -4.51 15.58
N TYR A 368 1.53 -5.73 15.03
CA TYR A 368 0.54 -6.78 15.32
C TYR A 368 1.12 -8.18 15.10
N SER A 369 0.46 -9.16 15.70
CA SER A 369 0.79 -10.58 15.59
C SER A 369 -0.27 -11.29 14.73
N SER A 370 0.17 -12.12 13.80
CA SER A 370 -0.66 -12.86 12.86
C SER A 370 -0.45 -14.35 13.05
N PHE A 371 -1.51 -15.07 13.40
CA PHE A 371 -1.51 -16.53 13.57
C PHE A 371 -2.14 -17.17 12.35
N MET A 372 -1.47 -18.17 11.80
CA MET A 372 -1.88 -18.83 10.57
C MET A 372 -1.87 -20.34 10.73
N SER A 373 -2.88 -21.01 10.19
CA SER A 373 -2.95 -22.46 10.15
C SER A 373 -3.73 -22.94 8.93
N SER A 374 -3.46 -24.16 8.48
CA SER A 374 -4.14 -24.77 7.34
C SER A 374 -4.62 -26.17 7.73
N TYR A 375 -5.90 -26.42 7.54
CA TYR A 375 -6.56 -27.68 7.87
C TYR A 375 -7.17 -28.30 6.61
N ILE A 376 -7.17 -29.62 6.56
CA ILE A 376 -7.77 -30.41 5.49
C ILE A 376 -8.75 -31.38 6.14
N PHE A 377 -9.99 -31.39 5.66
CA PHE A 377 -11.09 -32.17 6.21
C PHE A 377 -11.71 -33.13 5.21
#